data_AF-A0A228JRS1-F1
#
_entry.id   AF-A0A228JRS1-F1
#
_cell.length_a   1.000
_cell.length_b   1.000
_cell.length_c   1.000
_cell.angle_alpha   90.00
_cell.angle_beta   90.00
_cell.angle_gamma   90.00
#
_symmetry.space_group_name_H-M   'P 1'
#
loop_
_entity.id
_entity.type
_entity.pdbx_description
1 polymer ?
#
loop_
_entity_poly.entity_id
_entity_poly.type
_entity_poly.pdbx_seq_one_letter_code
_entity_poly.pdbx_strand_id
1 'polypeptide(L)'
;MKESESRFRGWLLRETGIDPDSLGNDFLTRALTERVHALQADGERLPSAARLPVTQDALDAYWHQLNASADERRALIELFVVPETWFFRDREAFATLARLATERLAALPGRVIRVLSAPCSTGEEPYSAAMALLDAGLDPASFTIDAIDLSTRAIEQARLGCYGRNAFRGTATEFRARHFTPTRDGWLLDERVRACVQFSQSNLVEPAVDTGIRYDFVFCRNVLIYFDRDAQDRVIRSLDARLADDGMLFVGPAETGVAMRHGMRSARVPLAFAFHREAAPAAPDVFAARQAAPLAAAAPYRRAERFTVAPLAATRSVLAVAPPAWLGDARQPFAAPPPAMRAAAFDARGDLPVTAAEPAGSLAPVAERAAPTLEEAQALANAGAFDEAERVLAQFSARVGPHADAFYLNGLIADARGRAAEAGDFYRKALYLRPTHHEALTHLATLLDVGGDRAGAQWLLERARRSAG
;
A
#
# COMPACT_ATOMS: atom_id res chain seq x y z
N MET A 1 32.15 7.91 17.20
CA MET A 1 30.76 7.43 17.02
C MET A 1 29.98 8.26 16.00
N LYS A 2 29.71 9.56 16.21
CA LYS A 2 28.92 10.39 15.26
C LYS A 2 29.43 10.39 13.80
N GLU A 3 30.74 10.43 13.60
CA GLU A 3 31.34 10.42 12.24
C GLU A 3 31.21 9.04 11.57
N SER A 4 31.41 7.94 12.31
CA SER A 4 31.18 6.58 11.81
C SER A 4 29.70 6.33 11.50
N GLU A 5 28.79 6.78 12.36
CA GLU A 5 27.35 6.68 12.09
C GLU A 5 26.96 7.45 10.83
N SER A 6 27.57 8.62 10.58
CA SER A 6 27.36 9.39 9.36
C SER A 6 27.74 8.63 8.08
N ARG A 7 28.86 7.88 8.07
CA ARG A 7 29.24 7.08 6.87
C ARG A 7 28.32 5.88 6.65
N PHE A 8 27.86 5.21 7.72
CA PHE A 8 26.91 4.10 7.60
C PHE A 8 25.53 4.59 7.15
N ARG A 9 25.07 5.73 7.67
CA ARG A 9 23.85 6.40 7.19
C ARG A 9 23.94 6.70 5.70
N GLY A 10 25.03 7.34 5.26
CA GLY A 10 25.24 7.65 3.86
C GLY A 10 25.31 6.40 2.98
N TRP A 11 25.88 5.31 3.48
CA TRP A 11 25.87 4.01 2.79
C TRP A 11 24.46 3.44 2.67
N LEU A 12 23.69 3.39 3.76
CA LEU A 12 22.33 2.84 3.74
C LEU A 12 21.41 3.60 2.77
N LEU A 13 21.46 4.93 2.81
CA LEU A 13 20.68 5.79 1.91
C LEU A 13 21.01 5.51 0.44
N ARG A 14 22.29 5.31 0.11
CA ARG A 14 22.69 4.99 -1.27
C ARG A 14 22.26 3.60 -1.71
N GLU A 15 22.42 2.60 -0.85
CA GLU A 15 22.15 1.20 -1.20
C GLU A 15 20.65 0.86 -1.20
N THR A 16 19.86 1.51 -0.32
CA THR A 16 18.45 1.11 -0.08
C THR A 16 17.46 2.26 -0.25
N GLY A 17 17.91 3.50 -0.20
CA GLY A 17 17.05 4.69 -0.10
C GLY A 17 16.40 4.92 1.26
N ILE A 18 16.56 3.99 2.20
CA ILE A 18 15.95 4.09 3.53
C ILE A 18 16.67 5.15 4.35
N ASP A 19 15.91 6.10 4.88
CA ASP A 19 16.38 7.03 5.91
C ASP A 19 16.33 6.34 7.28
N PRO A 20 17.47 6.12 7.96
CA PRO A 20 17.46 5.51 9.28
C PRO A 20 16.56 6.22 10.29
N ASP A 21 16.37 7.54 10.16
CA ASP A 21 15.56 8.30 11.12
C ASP A 21 14.06 7.99 10.98
N SER A 22 13.63 7.49 9.81
CA SER A 22 12.26 7.02 9.58
C SER A 22 11.92 5.72 10.32
N LEU A 23 12.93 4.94 10.73
CA LEU A 23 12.78 3.66 11.44
C LEU A 23 12.81 3.80 12.97
N GLY A 24 12.95 5.04 13.45
CA GLY A 24 13.00 5.38 14.87
C GLY A 24 14.42 5.54 15.41
N ASN A 25 14.51 6.18 16.58
CA ASN A 25 15.79 6.53 17.21
C ASN A 25 16.68 5.30 17.48
N ASP A 26 17.98 5.50 17.30
CA ASP A 26 19.05 4.52 17.53
C ASP A 26 18.90 3.21 16.73
N PHE A 27 18.01 3.14 15.73
CA PHE A 27 17.82 1.94 14.93
C PHE A 27 19.12 1.53 14.22
N LEU A 28 19.78 2.49 13.56
CA LEU A 28 21.07 2.28 12.91
C LEU A 28 22.11 1.75 13.90
N THR A 29 22.23 2.38 15.06
CA THR A 29 23.19 2.00 16.11
C THR A 29 22.92 0.57 16.62
N ARG A 30 21.65 0.19 16.80
CA ARG A 30 21.25 -1.17 17.19
C ARG A 30 21.57 -2.19 16.10
N ALA A 31 21.28 -1.89 14.84
CA ALA A 31 21.56 -2.76 13.69
C ALA A 31 23.07 -3.00 13.53
N LEU A 32 23.87 -1.92 13.59
CA LEU A 32 25.34 -2.02 13.56
C LEU A 32 25.87 -2.83 14.74
N THR A 33 25.33 -2.60 15.94
CA THR A 33 25.70 -3.38 17.13
C THR A 33 25.44 -4.86 16.92
N GLU A 34 24.26 -5.22 16.41
CA GLU A 34 23.94 -6.62 16.11
C GLU A 34 24.90 -7.25 15.11
N ARG A 35 25.21 -6.56 14.00
CA ARG A 35 26.11 -7.11 12.97
C ARG A 35 27.56 -7.23 13.44
N VAL A 36 28.06 -6.25 14.19
CA VAL A 36 29.42 -6.30 14.75
C VAL A 36 29.56 -7.49 15.69
N HIS A 37 28.62 -7.69 16.60
CA HIS A 37 28.63 -8.84 17.51
C HIS A 37 28.50 -10.17 16.75
N ALA A 38 27.68 -10.23 15.70
CA ALA A 38 27.51 -11.44 14.89
C ALA A 38 28.78 -11.86 14.11
N LEU A 39 29.70 -10.93 13.85
CA LEU A 39 31.00 -11.21 13.22
C LEU A 39 32.12 -11.47 14.22
N GLN A 40 31.98 -10.99 15.46
CA GLN A 40 32.95 -11.18 16.53
C GLN A 40 32.71 -12.45 17.35
N ALA A 41 31.45 -12.86 17.49
CA ALA A 41 31.08 -14.17 18.00
C ALA A 41 30.98 -15.15 16.81
N ASP A 42 31.31 -16.43 17.02
CA ASP A 42 31.14 -17.52 16.04
C ASP A 42 29.65 -17.82 15.74
N GLY A 43 28.85 -16.81 15.39
CA GLY A 43 27.45 -16.93 14.96
C GLY A 43 26.38 -16.99 16.05
N GLU A 44 26.71 -16.99 17.35
CA GLU A 44 25.70 -17.00 18.42
C GLU A 44 25.13 -15.60 18.70
N ARG A 45 23.80 -15.44 18.59
CA ARG A 45 23.11 -14.20 18.96
C ARG A 45 23.12 -14.01 20.48
N LEU A 46 24.01 -13.16 20.99
CA LEU A 46 23.95 -12.70 22.37
C LEU A 46 22.65 -11.91 22.65
N PRO A 47 21.97 -12.11 23.79
CA PRO A 47 20.81 -11.31 24.21
C PRO A 47 21.15 -9.81 24.30
N SER A 48 20.21 -8.93 23.98
CA SER A 48 20.43 -7.46 23.93
C SER A 48 21.01 -6.86 25.22
N ALA A 49 20.74 -7.45 26.38
CA ALA A 49 21.23 -6.98 27.68
C ALA A 49 22.69 -7.38 28.00
N ALA A 50 23.27 -8.31 27.23
CA ALA A 50 24.62 -8.84 27.44
C ALA A 50 25.63 -8.34 26.40
N ARG A 51 25.22 -7.52 25.43
CA ARG A 51 26.09 -6.99 24.38
C ARG A 51 26.92 -5.82 24.92
N LEU A 52 28.24 -5.96 24.87
CA LEU A 52 29.16 -4.87 25.18
C LEU A 52 28.95 -3.70 24.19
N PRO A 53 29.12 -2.44 24.64
CA PRO A 53 29.12 -1.29 23.75
C PRO A 53 30.17 -1.48 22.65
N VAL A 54 29.78 -1.23 21.39
CA VAL A 54 30.71 -1.35 20.27
C VAL A 54 31.72 -0.22 20.30
N THR A 55 33.01 -0.55 20.23
CA THR A 55 34.10 0.42 20.17
C THR A 55 34.21 1.04 18.77
N GLN A 56 34.82 2.21 18.69
CA GLN A 56 35.10 2.86 17.41
C GLN A 56 35.93 1.96 16.48
N ASP A 57 36.97 1.31 17.01
CA ASP A 57 37.82 0.39 16.24
C ASP A 57 37.04 -0.79 15.67
N ALA A 58 36.06 -1.31 16.43
CA ALA A 58 35.18 -2.39 15.95
C ALA A 58 34.26 -1.91 14.82
N LEU A 59 33.74 -0.68 14.88
CA LEU A 59 32.96 -0.09 13.78
C LEU A 59 33.82 0.18 12.54
N ASP A 60 35.09 0.53 12.71
CA ASP A 60 36.04 0.70 11.60
C ASP A 60 36.37 -0.63 10.95
N ALA A 61 36.68 -1.67 11.73
CA ALA A 61 36.86 -3.02 11.22
C ALA A 61 35.60 -3.54 10.50
N TYR A 62 34.41 -3.29 11.06
CA TYR A 62 33.15 -3.66 10.43
C TYR A 62 32.91 -2.93 9.11
N TRP A 63 33.25 -1.64 9.03
CA TRP A 63 33.16 -0.89 7.79
C TRP A 63 34.00 -1.51 6.67
N HIS A 64 35.22 -1.95 6.98
CA HIS A 64 36.05 -2.67 6.00
C HIS A 64 35.39 -3.97 5.55
N GLN A 65 34.84 -4.76 6.48
CA GLN A 65 34.16 -6.01 6.15
C GLN A 65 32.90 -5.79 5.30
N LEU A 66 32.09 -4.78 5.63
CA LEU A 66 30.89 -4.40 4.88
C LEU A 66 31.22 -4.06 3.42
N ASN A 67 32.32 -3.34 3.18
CA ASN A 67 32.73 -3.01 1.82
C ASN A 67 33.33 -4.22 1.07
N ALA A 68 33.99 -5.13 1.77
CA ALA A 68 34.60 -6.32 1.18
C ALA A 68 33.62 -7.47 0.89
N SER A 69 32.53 -7.61 1.66
CA SER A 69 31.63 -8.76 1.61
C SER A 69 30.23 -8.40 1.16
N ALA A 70 29.79 -8.96 0.02
CA ALA A 70 28.41 -8.81 -0.46
C ALA A 70 27.38 -9.49 0.48
N ASP A 71 27.77 -10.60 1.11
CA ASP A 71 26.89 -11.29 2.06
C ASP A 71 26.70 -10.48 3.34
N GLU A 72 27.73 -9.78 3.82
CA GLU A 72 27.59 -8.89 4.96
C GLU A 72 26.73 -7.66 4.64
N ARG A 73 26.87 -7.09 3.43
CA ARG A 73 25.96 -6.03 2.96
C ARG A 73 24.51 -6.50 2.99
N ARG A 74 24.24 -7.68 2.45
CA ARG A 74 22.89 -8.28 2.47
C ARG A 74 22.40 -8.49 3.89
N ALA A 75 23.24 -9.04 4.77
CA ALA A 75 22.88 -9.29 6.16
C ALA A 75 22.56 -8.01 6.94
N LEU A 76 23.27 -6.90 6.67
CA LEU A 76 22.95 -5.60 7.25
C LEU A 76 21.64 -5.04 6.67
N ILE A 77 21.46 -5.06 5.35
CA ILE A 77 20.23 -4.59 4.67
C ILE A 77 18.99 -5.31 5.19
N GLU A 78 19.07 -6.63 5.42
CA GLU A 78 17.98 -7.45 5.96
C GLU A 78 17.47 -6.98 7.33
N LEU A 79 18.28 -6.24 8.10
CA LEU A 79 17.83 -5.64 9.35
C LEU A 79 16.97 -4.39 9.12
N PHE A 80 17.16 -3.67 8.01
CA PHE A 80 16.41 -2.43 7.69
C PHE A 80 15.14 -2.68 6.89
N VAL A 81 14.99 -3.85 6.27
CA VAL A 81 13.75 -4.23 5.58
C VAL A 81 12.67 -4.46 6.62
N VAL A 82 11.60 -3.66 6.56
CA VAL A 82 10.45 -3.79 7.47
C VAL A 82 9.55 -4.93 6.98
N PRO A 83 9.40 -6.03 7.76
CA PRO A 83 8.68 -7.22 7.30
C PRO A 83 7.16 -7.14 7.49
N GLU A 84 6.63 -6.00 7.92
CA GLU A 84 5.27 -5.89 8.42
C GLU A 84 4.24 -5.83 7.29
N THR A 85 3.61 -6.97 7.00
CA THR A 85 2.59 -7.12 5.96
C THR A 85 1.51 -8.13 6.41
N TRP A 86 0.32 -8.04 5.81
CA TRP A 86 -0.79 -8.96 6.04
C TRP A 86 -1.73 -9.00 4.84
N PHE A 87 -2.48 -10.08 4.72
CA PHE A 87 -3.41 -10.28 3.60
C PHE A 87 -4.52 -9.22 3.59
N PHE A 88 -4.86 -8.74 2.40
CA PHE A 88 -5.89 -7.73 2.15
C PHE A 88 -5.74 -6.45 3.00
N ARG A 89 -4.50 -6.07 3.32
CA ARG A 89 -4.18 -4.72 3.82
C ARG A 89 -4.76 -3.68 2.86
N ASP A 90 -5.58 -2.76 3.34
CA ASP A 90 -6.43 -1.84 2.56
C ASP A 90 -7.25 -2.54 1.47
N ARG A 91 -8.20 -3.39 1.89
CA ARG A 91 -9.04 -4.24 1.04
C ARG A 91 -9.63 -3.55 -0.20
N GLU A 92 -10.00 -2.27 -0.09
CA GLU A 92 -10.59 -1.51 -1.20
C GLU A 92 -9.64 -1.37 -2.40
N ALA A 93 -8.32 -1.39 -2.20
CA ALA A 93 -7.35 -1.41 -3.29
C ALA A 93 -7.50 -2.69 -4.15
N PHE A 94 -7.64 -3.85 -3.51
CA PHE A 94 -7.81 -5.13 -4.20
C PHE A 94 -9.21 -5.30 -4.82
N ALA A 95 -10.26 -4.78 -4.15
CA ALA A 95 -11.60 -4.73 -4.73
C ALA A 95 -11.63 -3.88 -6.01
N THR A 96 -10.92 -2.74 -5.97
CA THR A 96 -10.75 -1.83 -7.11
C THR A 96 -9.99 -2.49 -8.24
N LEU A 97 -8.87 -3.16 -7.95
CA LEU A 97 -8.12 -3.98 -8.91
C LEU A 97 -9.03 -4.98 -9.62
N ALA A 98 -9.78 -5.79 -8.86
CA ALA A 98 -10.62 -6.84 -9.43
C ALA A 98 -11.71 -6.29 -10.36
N ARG A 99 -12.38 -5.20 -9.95
CA ARG A 99 -13.38 -4.51 -10.76
C ARG A 99 -12.79 -4.00 -12.08
N LEU A 100 -11.68 -3.27 -12.00
CA LEU A 100 -11.06 -2.65 -13.18
C LEU A 100 -10.44 -3.67 -14.13
N ALA A 101 -9.84 -4.73 -13.60
CA ALA A 101 -9.32 -5.83 -14.41
C ALA A 101 -10.46 -6.52 -15.20
N THR A 102 -11.61 -6.75 -14.55
CA THR A 102 -12.81 -7.30 -15.20
C THR A 102 -13.30 -6.39 -16.32
N GLU A 103 -13.40 -5.07 -16.07
CA GLU A 103 -13.80 -4.08 -17.07
C GLU A 103 -12.85 -4.06 -18.27
N ARG A 104 -11.53 -4.13 -18.03
CA ARG A 104 -10.52 -4.15 -19.11
C ARG A 104 -10.60 -5.41 -19.97
N LEU A 105 -10.79 -6.58 -19.36
CA LEU A 105 -10.93 -7.84 -20.07
C LEU A 105 -12.23 -7.90 -20.88
N ALA A 106 -13.32 -7.33 -20.35
CA ALA A 106 -14.57 -7.20 -21.09
C ALA A 106 -14.45 -6.28 -22.30
N ALA A 107 -13.70 -5.17 -22.18
CA ALA A 107 -13.46 -4.23 -23.26
C ALA A 107 -12.51 -4.77 -24.34
N LEU A 108 -11.51 -5.56 -23.95
CA LEU A 108 -10.50 -6.13 -24.85
C LEU A 108 -10.30 -7.63 -24.55
N PRO A 109 -11.17 -8.52 -25.09
CA PRO A 109 -11.03 -9.95 -24.93
C PRO A 109 -9.66 -10.44 -25.43
N GLY A 110 -8.96 -11.22 -24.60
CA GLY A 110 -7.62 -11.73 -24.90
C GLY A 110 -6.45 -10.84 -24.43
N ARG A 111 -6.72 -9.65 -23.85
CA ARG A 111 -5.71 -8.89 -23.10
C ARG A 111 -5.23 -9.73 -21.90
N VAL A 112 -3.96 -9.64 -21.56
CA VAL A 112 -3.42 -10.19 -20.30
C VAL A 112 -3.18 -9.04 -19.35
N ILE A 113 -3.84 -9.06 -18.19
CA ILE A 113 -3.68 -8.05 -17.14
C ILE A 113 -2.34 -8.27 -16.43
N ARG A 114 -1.50 -7.23 -16.40
CA ARG A 114 -0.20 -7.26 -15.73
C ARG A 114 -0.21 -6.46 -14.45
N VAL A 115 0.06 -7.12 -13.32
CA VAL A 115 0.16 -6.49 -12.00
C VAL A 115 1.62 -6.53 -11.53
N LEU A 116 2.11 -5.44 -10.95
CA LEU A 116 3.37 -5.40 -10.22
C LEU A 116 3.08 -5.12 -8.73
N SER A 117 3.66 -5.91 -7.82
CA SER A 117 3.71 -5.60 -6.38
C SER A 117 5.16 -5.36 -5.97
N ALA A 118 5.43 -4.16 -5.45
CA ALA A 118 6.79 -3.68 -5.23
C ALA A 118 6.86 -2.63 -4.09
N PRO A 119 7.41 -2.97 -2.91
CA PRO A 119 7.96 -4.27 -2.51
C PRO A 119 6.86 -5.27 -2.14
N CYS A 120 7.15 -6.56 -2.24
CA CYS A 120 6.18 -7.63 -1.97
C CYS A 120 6.30 -8.29 -0.58
N SER A 121 7.40 -8.04 0.14
CA SER A 121 7.73 -8.62 1.45
C SER A 121 7.55 -10.15 1.45
N THR A 122 6.86 -10.71 2.45
CA THR A 122 6.57 -12.14 2.56
C THR A 122 5.40 -12.63 1.70
N GLY A 123 4.98 -11.84 0.70
CA GLY A 123 4.08 -12.25 -0.38
C GLY A 123 2.59 -12.01 -0.14
N GLU A 124 2.18 -11.50 1.02
CA GLU A 124 0.78 -11.27 1.34
C GLU A 124 0.09 -10.32 0.35
N GLU A 125 0.77 -9.26 -0.12
CA GLU A 125 0.21 -8.32 -1.10
C GLU A 125 -0.02 -8.95 -2.50
N PRO A 126 0.98 -9.52 -3.19
CA PRO A 126 0.75 -10.10 -4.51
C PRO A 126 -0.22 -11.27 -4.47
N TYR A 127 -0.24 -12.06 -3.38
CA TYR A 127 -1.23 -13.11 -3.21
C TYR A 127 -2.63 -12.58 -2.91
N SER A 128 -2.77 -11.45 -2.21
CA SER A 128 -4.07 -10.78 -2.08
C SER A 128 -4.60 -10.30 -3.44
N ALA A 129 -3.72 -9.77 -4.29
CA ALA A 129 -4.07 -9.41 -5.66
C ALA A 129 -4.49 -10.64 -6.48
N ALA A 130 -3.73 -11.74 -6.43
CA ALA A 130 -4.09 -12.99 -7.11
C ALA A 130 -5.44 -13.53 -6.64
N MET A 131 -5.66 -13.62 -5.33
CA MET A 131 -6.93 -14.08 -4.75
C MET A 131 -8.10 -13.18 -5.17
N ALA A 132 -7.92 -11.86 -5.20
CA ALA A 132 -8.97 -10.92 -5.61
C ALA A 132 -9.37 -11.11 -7.09
N LEU A 133 -8.40 -11.32 -7.98
CA LEU A 133 -8.64 -11.56 -9.40
C LEU A 133 -9.34 -12.92 -9.62
N LEU A 134 -8.88 -13.98 -8.93
CA LEU A 134 -9.50 -15.29 -8.98
C LEU A 134 -10.93 -15.29 -8.41
N ASP A 135 -11.15 -14.62 -7.28
CA ASP A 135 -12.48 -14.49 -6.65
C ASP A 135 -13.46 -13.68 -7.52
N ALA A 136 -12.95 -12.79 -8.39
CA ALA A 136 -13.74 -12.10 -9.41
C ALA A 136 -14.03 -12.95 -10.66
N GLY A 137 -13.54 -14.19 -10.71
CA GLY A 137 -13.82 -15.14 -11.78
C GLY A 137 -12.92 -14.98 -13.01
N LEU A 138 -11.79 -14.27 -12.89
CA LEU A 138 -10.84 -14.17 -13.98
C LEU A 138 -10.12 -15.51 -14.19
N ASP A 139 -9.90 -15.87 -15.45
CA ASP A 139 -9.09 -17.02 -15.82
C ASP A 139 -7.63 -16.77 -15.40
N PRO A 140 -6.93 -17.70 -14.71
CA PRO A 140 -5.51 -17.55 -14.37
C PRO A 140 -4.59 -17.22 -15.56
N ALA A 141 -4.96 -17.61 -16.80
CA ALA A 141 -4.20 -17.27 -18.00
C ALA A 141 -4.42 -15.83 -18.49
N SER A 142 -5.44 -15.13 -17.96
CA SER A 142 -5.79 -13.75 -18.32
C SER A 142 -5.04 -12.70 -17.50
N PHE A 143 -4.22 -13.09 -16.53
CA PHE A 143 -3.42 -12.16 -15.75
C PHE A 143 -2.09 -12.76 -15.29
N THR A 144 -1.15 -11.89 -14.95
CA THR A 144 0.12 -12.27 -14.33
C THR A 144 0.54 -11.23 -13.30
N ILE A 145 1.18 -11.69 -12.23
CA ILE A 145 1.62 -10.82 -11.14
C ILE A 145 3.13 -10.96 -10.97
N ASP A 146 3.85 -9.88 -11.24
CA ASP A 146 5.25 -9.77 -10.88
C ASP A 146 5.36 -9.21 -9.46
N ALA A 147 6.18 -9.85 -8.62
CA ALA A 147 6.42 -9.45 -7.25
C ALA A 147 7.92 -9.26 -7.04
N ILE A 148 8.31 -8.07 -6.58
CA ILE A 148 9.72 -7.75 -6.35
C ILE A 148 9.98 -7.32 -4.93
N ASP A 149 11.13 -7.68 -4.40
CA ASP A 149 11.61 -7.21 -3.10
C ASP A 149 13.14 -7.14 -3.07
N LEU A 150 13.66 -6.32 -2.14
CA LEU A 150 15.09 -6.28 -1.85
C LEU A 150 15.52 -7.50 -1.02
N SER A 151 14.65 -7.99 -0.12
CA SER A 151 14.91 -9.12 0.77
C SER A 151 14.72 -10.46 0.06
N THR A 152 15.84 -11.16 -0.18
CA THR A 152 15.81 -12.55 -0.67
C THR A 152 15.09 -13.44 0.34
N ARG A 153 15.31 -13.21 1.64
CA ARG A 153 14.70 -13.99 2.72
C ARG A 153 13.19 -13.86 2.72
N ALA A 154 12.65 -12.65 2.55
CA ALA A 154 11.20 -12.43 2.48
C ALA A 154 10.59 -13.12 1.25
N ILE A 155 11.24 -13.02 0.09
CA ILE A 155 10.84 -13.72 -1.14
C ILE A 155 10.84 -15.24 -0.95
N GLU A 156 11.85 -15.80 -0.29
CA GLU A 156 11.90 -17.24 0.00
C GLU A 156 10.74 -17.67 0.90
N GLN A 157 10.40 -16.88 1.93
CA GLN A 157 9.22 -17.13 2.76
C GLN A 157 7.93 -17.03 1.94
N ALA A 158 7.80 -16.02 1.08
CA ALA A 158 6.66 -15.88 0.18
C ALA A 158 6.47 -17.12 -0.71
N ARG A 159 7.57 -17.61 -1.28
CA ARG A 159 7.56 -18.83 -2.11
C ARG A 159 7.15 -20.07 -1.34
N LEU A 160 7.41 -20.18 -0.03
CA LEU A 160 6.91 -21.31 0.77
C LEU A 160 5.39 -21.32 0.88
N GLY A 161 4.75 -20.15 0.86
CA GLY A 161 3.29 -20.02 0.96
C GLY A 161 2.72 -20.44 2.32
N CYS A 162 3.55 -20.50 3.36
CA CYS A 162 3.17 -20.90 4.73
C CYS A 162 3.04 -19.68 5.62
N TYR A 163 1.84 -19.43 6.15
CA TYR A 163 1.53 -18.22 6.89
C TYR A 163 1.04 -18.53 8.30
N GLY A 164 1.55 -17.77 9.28
CA GLY A 164 1.09 -17.81 10.66
C GLY A 164 -0.10 -16.88 10.92
N ARG A 165 -0.56 -16.82 12.18
CA ARG A 165 -1.71 -15.98 12.58
C ARG A 165 -1.53 -14.50 12.24
N ASN A 166 -0.30 -14.01 12.32
CA ASN A 166 0.02 -12.60 12.10
C ASN A 166 -0.20 -12.13 10.65
N ALA A 167 -0.33 -13.04 9.69
CA ALA A 167 -0.69 -12.67 8.31
C ALA A 167 -2.19 -12.35 8.14
N PHE A 168 -3.01 -12.60 9.17
CA PHE A 168 -4.49 -12.52 9.12
C PHE A 168 -5.05 -11.52 10.14
N ARG A 169 -4.56 -10.28 10.14
CA ARG A 169 -4.95 -9.23 11.12
C ARG A 169 -6.18 -8.40 10.72
N GLY A 170 -6.57 -8.43 9.44
CA GLY A 170 -7.69 -7.66 8.91
C GLY A 170 -9.06 -8.20 9.31
N THR A 171 -10.10 -7.39 9.08
CA THR A 171 -11.51 -7.80 9.30
C THR A 171 -11.98 -8.82 8.27
N ALA A 172 -11.43 -8.77 7.06
CA ALA A 172 -11.69 -9.76 6.03
C ALA A 172 -10.93 -11.04 6.35
N THR A 173 -11.65 -12.11 6.68
CA THR A 173 -11.04 -13.45 6.89
C THR A 173 -11.68 -14.52 6.00
N GLU A 174 -12.73 -14.14 5.26
CA GLU A 174 -13.51 -15.03 4.38
C GLU A 174 -12.64 -15.75 3.34
N PHE A 175 -11.62 -15.06 2.82
CA PHE A 175 -10.73 -15.58 1.77
C PHE A 175 -9.91 -16.77 2.28
N ARG A 176 -9.65 -16.85 3.59
CA ARG A 176 -8.85 -17.92 4.19
C ARG A 176 -9.49 -19.28 3.95
N ALA A 177 -10.82 -19.36 4.06
CA ALA A 177 -11.55 -20.61 3.82
C ALA A 177 -11.53 -21.04 2.34
N ARG A 178 -11.31 -20.11 1.40
CA ARG A 178 -11.31 -20.39 -0.04
C ARG A 178 -9.94 -20.74 -0.61
N HIS A 179 -8.87 -20.20 -0.01
CA HIS A 179 -7.53 -20.19 -0.61
C HIS A 179 -6.44 -20.80 0.27
N PHE A 180 -6.77 -21.27 1.47
CA PHE A 180 -5.80 -21.83 2.39
C PHE A 180 -6.25 -23.15 2.97
N THR A 181 -5.27 -24.03 3.18
CA THR A 181 -5.44 -25.27 3.94
C THR A 181 -4.79 -25.11 5.32
N PRO A 182 -5.50 -25.37 6.43
CA PRO A 182 -4.89 -25.34 7.76
C PRO A 182 -3.81 -26.42 7.90
N THR A 183 -2.70 -26.08 8.54
CA THR A 183 -1.61 -26.99 8.88
C THR A 183 -1.36 -26.96 10.39
N ARG A 184 -0.40 -27.76 10.88
CA ARG A 184 -0.07 -27.81 12.32
C ARG A 184 0.33 -26.43 12.87
N ASP A 185 1.12 -25.68 12.10
CA ASP A 185 1.78 -24.45 12.56
C ASP A 185 1.28 -23.20 11.82
N GLY A 186 0.19 -23.30 11.05
CA GLY A 186 -0.37 -22.16 10.33
C GLY A 186 -1.33 -22.55 9.21
N TRP A 187 -1.16 -21.90 8.07
CA TRP A 187 -1.96 -22.09 6.87
C TRP A 187 -1.07 -22.16 5.63
N LEU A 188 -1.33 -23.13 4.78
CA LEU A 188 -0.68 -23.29 3.48
C LEU A 188 -1.56 -22.68 2.39
N LEU A 189 -1.00 -21.77 1.61
CA LEU A 189 -1.65 -21.14 0.47
C LEU A 189 -1.83 -22.15 -0.68
N ASP A 190 -3.00 -22.12 -1.30
CA ASP A 190 -3.35 -22.96 -2.44
C ASP A 190 -2.40 -22.72 -3.64
N GLU A 191 -1.95 -23.80 -4.27
CA GLU A 191 -1.02 -23.77 -5.40
C GLU A 191 -1.58 -22.97 -6.58
N ARG A 192 -2.91 -22.98 -6.78
CA ARG A 192 -3.54 -22.19 -7.85
C ARG A 192 -3.31 -20.68 -7.70
N VAL A 193 -3.19 -20.20 -6.47
CA VAL A 193 -2.88 -18.79 -6.17
C VAL A 193 -1.38 -18.55 -6.32
N ARG A 194 -0.56 -19.49 -5.85
CA ARG A 194 0.91 -19.40 -5.92
C ARG A 194 1.41 -19.31 -7.36
N ALA A 195 0.81 -20.10 -8.26
CA ALA A 195 1.18 -20.14 -9.68
C ALA A 195 0.95 -18.81 -10.43
N CYS A 196 0.10 -17.91 -9.91
CA CYS A 196 -0.17 -16.61 -10.52
C CYS A 196 0.93 -15.56 -10.26
N VAL A 197 1.87 -15.82 -9.35
CA VAL A 197 2.85 -14.83 -8.88
C VAL A 197 4.28 -15.24 -9.22
N GLN A 198 5.00 -14.35 -9.89
CA GLN A 198 6.43 -14.50 -10.19
C GLN A 198 7.27 -13.59 -9.29
N PHE A 199 8.10 -14.19 -8.44
CA PHE A 199 8.98 -13.45 -7.53
C PHE A 199 10.39 -13.25 -8.11
N SER A 200 10.90 -12.02 -8.03
CA SER A 200 12.31 -11.72 -8.33
C SER A 200 12.90 -10.72 -7.33
N GLN A 201 14.20 -10.81 -7.08
CA GLN A 201 14.89 -9.83 -6.24
C GLN A 201 15.18 -8.58 -7.07
N SER A 202 14.80 -7.40 -6.56
CA SER A 202 15.08 -6.13 -7.21
C SER A 202 15.09 -4.98 -6.21
N ASN A 203 15.96 -4.00 -6.44
CA ASN A 203 16.04 -2.79 -5.65
C ASN A 203 15.18 -1.69 -6.29
N LEU A 204 14.20 -1.18 -5.56
CA LEU A 204 13.26 -0.16 -6.06
C LEU A 204 13.91 1.18 -6.38
N VAL A 205 15.00 1.52 -5.69
CA VAL A 205 15.70 2.80 -5.89
C VAL A 205 16.69 2.78 -7.04
N GLU A 206 17.02 1.58 -7.53
CA GLU A 206 17.84 1.42 -8.72
C GLU A 206 16.99 1.65 -9.98
N PRO A 207 17.60 2.20 -11.05
CA PRO A 207 16.92 2.31 -12.33
C PRO A 207 16.49 0.93 -12.82
N ALA A 208 15.20 0.76 -13.11
CA ALA A 208 14.71 -0.47 -13.71
C ALA A 208 15.32 -0.64 -15.12
N VAL A 209 15.75 -1.85 -15.45
CA VAL A 209 16.09 -2.21 -16.82
C VAL A 209 14.81 -2.13 -17.66
N ASP A 210 14.81 -1.37 -18.75
CA ASP A 210 13.65 -1.31 -19.64
C ASP A 210 13.50 -2.64 -20.39
N THR A 211 12.56 -3.43 -19.90
CA THR A 211 12.17 -4.72 -20.49
C THR A 211 11.11 -4.56 -21.58
N GLY A 212 10.63 -3.33 -21.82
CA GLY A 212 9.46 -3.07 -22.67
C GLY A 212 8.13 -3.47 -22.03
N ILE A 213 8.14 -4.13 -20.87
CA ILE A 213 6.93 -4.52 -20.14
C ILE A 213 6.29 -3.26 -19.56
N ARG A 214 4.97 -3.19 -19.68
CA ARG A 214 4.13 -2.17 -19.03
C ARG A 214 3.07 -2.86 -18.17
N TYR A 215 2.78 -2.28 -17.02
CA TYR A 215 1.84 -2.82 -16.04
C TYR A 215 0.51 -2.08 -16.07
N ASP A 216 -0.57 -2.84 -16.03
CA ASP A 216 -1.93 -2.34 -15.87
C ASP A 216 -2.13 -1.73 -14.49
N PHE A 217 -1.54 -2.38 -13.49
CA PHE A 217 -1.68 -2.05 -12.09
C PHE A 217 -0.34 -2.22 -11.39
N VAL A 218 0.05 -1.24 -10.59
CA VAL A 218 1.28 -1.27 -9.79
C VAL A 218 0.89 -0.99 -8.34
N PHE A 219 1.31 -1.84 -7.42
CA PHE A 219 1.19 -1.65 -5.99
C PHE A 219 2.57 -1.28 -5.43
N CYS A 220 2.66 -0.11 -4.80
CA CYS A 220 3.84 0.34 -4.07
C CYS A 220 3.39 0.99 -2.78
N ARG A 221 3.23 0.14 -1.75
CA ARG A 221 2.47 0.48 -0.54
C ARG A 221 3.30 0.25 0.71
N ASN A 222 3.20 1.19 1.64
CA ASN A 222 3.79 1.16 2.97
C ASN A 222 5.32 0.97 2.98
N VAL A 223 6.00 1.53 1.99
CA VAL A 223 7.46 1.49 1.83
C VAL A 223 8.07 2.89 1.69
N LEU A 224 7.42 3.79 0.94
CA LEU A 224 7.93 5.11 0.59
C LEU A 224 8.06 6.00 1.83
N ILE A 225 7.27 5.71 2.86
CA ILE A 225 7.36 6.31 4.20
C ILE A 225 8.73 6.14 4.87
N TYR A 226 9.52 5.15 4.45
CA TYR A 226 10.86 4.90 4.98
C TYR A 226 11.97 5.54 4.13
N PHE A 227 11.62 6.04 2.95
CA PHE A 227 12.60 6.58 2.01
C PHE A 227 12.80 8.08 2.20
N ASP A 228 14.03 8.53 1.96
CA ASP A 228 14.29 9.96 1.80
C ASP A 228 13.60 10.51 0.55
N ARG A 229 13.53 11.85 0.46
CA ARG A 229 12.83 12.53 -0.65
C ARG A 229 13.41 12.15 -2.02
N ASP A 230 14.73 12.04 -2.13
CA ASP A 230 15.38 11.72 -3.41
C ASP A 230 15.09 10.28 -3.84
N ALA A 231 15.06 9.33 -2.90
CA ALA A 231 14.73 7.93 -3.14
C ALA A 231 13.25 7.78 -3.52
N GLN A 232 12.32 8.44 -2.80
CA GLN A 232 10.91 8.51 -3.18
C GLN A 232 10.75 8.98 -4.64
N ASP A 233 11.44 10.07 -4.99
CA ASP A 233 11.35 10.67 -6.32
C ASP A 233 11.96 9.78 -7.42
N ARG A 234 12.99 8.97 -7.11
CA ARG A 234 13.52 7.96 -8.03
C ARG A 234 12.53 6.80 -8.22
N VAL A 235 11.96 6.29 -7.13
CA VAL A 235 11.04 5.14 -7.17
C VAL A 235 9.78 5.49 -7.95
N ILE A 236 9.12 6.61 -7.67
CA ILE A 236 7.90 6.98 -8.39
C ILE A 236 8.17 7.17 -9.89
N ARG A 237 9.27 7.80 -10.28
CA ARG A 237 9.64 7.93 -11.70
C ARG A 237 9.87 6.57 -12.36
N SER A 238 10.52 5.64 -11.66
CA SER A 238 10.75 4.27 -12.15
C SER A 238 9.43 3.52 -12.33
N LEU A 239 8.53 3.58 -11.34
CA LEU A 239 7.20 2.95 -11.41
C LEU A 239 6.33 3.58 -12.49
N ASP A 240 6.33 4.90 -12.60
CA ASP A 240 5.62 5.64 -13.64
C ASP A 240 6.12 5.22 -15.03
N ALA A 241 7.43 5.07 -15.26
CA ALA A 241 7.95 4.58 -16.54
C ALA A 241 7.50 3.16 -16.92
N ARG A 242 7.17 2.32 -15.92
CA ARG A 242 6.69 0.94 -16.10
C ARG A 242 5.16 0.85 -16.18
N LEU A 243 4.44 1.93 -15.89
CA LEU A 243 2.99 1.96 -15.93
C LEU A 243 2.48 2.06 -17.38
N ALA A 244 1.44 1.30 -17.72
CA ALA A 244 0.71 1.50 -18.97
C ALA A 244 0.10 2.91 -19.04
N ASP A 245 -0.23 3.38 -20.24
CA ASP A 245 -0.81 4.73 -20.43
C ASP A 245 -2.14 4.89 -19.67
N ASP A 246 -2.95 3.82 -19.64
CA ASP A 246 -4.19 3.71 -18.86
C ASP A 246 -3.98 3.09 -17.48
N GLY A 247 -2.73 2.83 -17.07
CA GLY A 247 -2.41 2.08 -15.85
C GLY A 247 -2.69 2.85 -14.55
N MET A 248 -2.72 2.11 -13.44
CA MET A 248 -2.94 2.69 -12.11
C MET A 248 -1.87 2.30 -11.11
N LEU A 249 -1.46 3.27 -10.29
CA LEU A 249 -0.58 3.10 -9.14
C LEU A 249 -1.41 3.11 -7.86
N PHE A 250 -1.30 2.07 -7.04
CA PHE A 250 -1.86 1.99 -5.70
C PHE A 250 -0.74 2.26 -4.69
N VAL A 251 -0.97 3.23 -3.79
CA VAL A 251 -0.05 3.58 -2.71
C VAL A 251 -0.74 3.41 -1.35
N GLY A 252 0.03 3.40 -0.28
CA GLY A 252 -0.51 3.39 1.08
C GLY A 252 -1.12 4.75 1.45
N PRO A 253 -1.97 4.80 2.50
CA PRO A 253 -2.65 6.02 2.91
C PRO A 253 -1.70 7.21 3.08
N ALA A 254 -0.58 6.99 3.78
CA ALA A 254 0.46 7.99 4.08
C ALA A 254 1.33 8.41 2.87
N GLU A 255 1.22 7.72 1.75
CA GLU A 255 2.11 7.89 0.58
C GLU A 255 1.44 8.65 -0.56
N THR A 256 0.15 8.95 -0.40
CA THR A 256 -0.64 9.78 -1.32
C THR A 256 0.07 11.09 -1.68
N GLY A 257 0.71 11.73 -0.68
CA GLY A 257 1.47 12.96 -0.88
C GLY A 257 2.59 12.83 -1.92
N VAL A 258 3.26 11.68 -1.91
CA VAL A 258 4.37 11.36 -2.81
C VAL A 258 3.85 11.22 -4.24
N ALA A 259 2.80 10.44 -4.48
CA ALA A 259 2.21 10.26 -5.81
C ALA A 259 1.75 11.59 -6.44
N MET A 260 1.05 12.43 -5.66
CA MET A 260 0.51 13.70 -6.17
C MET A 260 1.60 14.74 -6.49
N ARG A 261 2.72 14.73 -5.75
CA ARG A 261 3.89 15.57 -6.05
C ARG A 261 4.46 15.28 -7.44
N HIS A 262 4.34 14.04 -7.91
CA HIS A 262 4.75 13.62 -9.25
C HIS A 262 3.67 13.80 -10.33
N GLY A 263 2.63 14.60 -10.06
CA GLY A 263 1.62 14.93 -11.05
C GLY A 263 0.60 13.82 -11.31
N MET A 264 0.58 12.77 -10.49
CA MET A 264 -0.45 11.75 -10.55
C MET A 264 -1.75 12.27 -9.93
N ARG A 265 -2.89 11.79 -10.44
CA ARG A 265 -4.23 12.19 -10.00
C ARG A 265 -4.93 11.02 -9.34
N SER A 266 -5.70 11.31 -8.29
CA SER A 266 -6.53 10.30 -7.64
C SER A 266 -7.57 9.74 -8.61
N ALA A 267 -7.71 8.42 -8.62
CA ALA A 267 -8.79 7.72 -9.31
C ALA A 267 -10.16 7.91 -8.64
N ARG A 268 -10.20 8.63 -7.51
CA ARG A 268 -11.41 8.94 -6.73
C ARG A 268 -12.19 7.72 -6.28
N VAL A 269 -11.48 6.63 -5.99
CA VAL A 269 -12.06 5.46 -5.35
C VAL A 269 -11.74 5.55 -3.86
N PRO A 270 -12.75 5.74 -2.99
CA PRO A 270 -12.54 5.85 -1.56
C PRO A 270 -11.72 4.68 -1.02
N LEU A 271 -10.74 4.97 -0.15
CA LEU A 271 -9.89 3.98 0.54
C LEU A 271 -9.03 3.07 -0.35
N ALA A 272 -9.10 3.21 -1.68
CA ALA A 272 -8.23 2.45 -2.58
C ALA A 272 -6.86 3.11 -2.77
N PHE A 273 -6.75 4.42 -2.50
CA PHE A 273 -5.51 5.21 -2.67
C PHE A 273 -4.85 4.95 -4.05
N ALA A 274 -5.70 4.92 -5.08
CA ALA A 274 -5.33 4.63 -6.45
C ALA A 274 -5.12 5.92 -7.25
N PHE A 275 -4.09 5.94 -8.07
CA PHE A 275 -3.64 7.09 -8.85
C PHE A 275 -3.39 6.72 -10.31
N HIS A 276 -3.61 7.65 -11.22
CA HIS A 276 -3.30 7.49 -12.63
C HIS A 276 -2.57 8.74 -13.15
N ARG A 277 -1.94 8.62 -14.33
CA ARG A 277 -1.31 9.77 -14.99
C ARG A 277 -2.34 10.86 -15.27
N GLU A 278 -1.93 12.11 -15.12
CA GLU A 278 -2.66 13.20 -15.73
C GLU A 278 -2.54 13.05 -17.25
N ALA A 279 -3.64 12.73 -17.92
CA ALA A 279 -3.67 12.78 -19.37
C ALA A 279 -3.27 14.19 -19.79
N ALA A 280 -2.22 14.31 -20.61
CA ALA A 280 -2.02 15.54 -21.37
C ALA A 280 -3.35 15.85 -22.08
N PRO A 281 -3.83 17.11 -22.10
CA PRO A 281 -5.05 17.42 -22.83
C PRO A 281 -4.89 16.87 -24.23
N ALA A 282 -5.75 15.92 -24.59
CA ALA A 282 -5.69 15.28 -25.90
C ALA A 282 -5.74 16.40 -26.93
N ALA A 283 -4.61 16.65 -27.62
CA ALA A 283 -4.68 17.35 -28.88
C ALA A 283 -5.69 16.54 -29.72
N PRO A 284 -6.69 17.18 -30.36
CA PRO A 284 -7.66 16.45 -31.16
C PRO A 284 -6.88 15.61 -32.16
N ASP A 285 -6.89 14.30 -31.94
CA ASP A 285 -6.07 13.38 -32.70
C ASP A 285 -6.71 13.23 -34.09
N VAL A 286 -6.26 14.06 -35.02
CA VAL A 286 -6.64 14.01 -36.43
C VAL A 286 -6.16 12.69 -37.08
N PHE A 287 -5.30 11.92 -36.41
CA PHE A 287 -4.84 10.61 -36.86
C PHE A 287 -5.69 9.42 -36.36
N ALA A 288 -6.38 9.53 -35.21
CA ALA A 288 -7.33 8.51 -34.76
C ALA A 288 -8.52 8.34 -35.73
N ALA A 289 -8.89 9.40 -36.45
CA ALA A 289 -9.92 9.36 -37.49
C ALA A 289 -9.49 8.57 -38.75
N ARG A 290 -8.20 8.23 -38.92
CA ARG A 290 -7.69 7.46 -40.06
C ARG A 290 -7.52 5.95 -39.80
N GLN A 291 -7.53 5.50 -38.53
CA GLN A 291 -7.42 4.07 -38.20
C GLN A 291 -8.77 3.38 -37.96
N ALA A 292 -9.89 4.11 -38.04
CA ALA A 292 -11.23 3.54 -38.15
C ALA A 292 -11.59 3.09 -39.59
N ALA A 293 -10.58 2.87 -40.45
CA ALA A 293 -10.77 2.10 -41.67
C ALA A 293 -10.45 0.64 -41.35
N PRO A 294 -11.39 -0.30 -41.54
CA PRO A 294 -11.15 -1.70 -41.19
C PRO A 294 -9.97 -2.23 -42.01
N LEU A 295 -8.90 -2.62 -41.31
CA LEU A 295 -7.83 -3.41 -41.90
C LEU A 295 -8.43 -4.72 -42.39
N ALA A 296 -8.48 -4.87 -43.71
CA ALA A 296 -8.93 -6.10 -44.35
C ALA A 296 -8.11 -7.27 -43.81
N ALA A 297 -8.81 -8.32 -43.35
CA ALA A 297 -8.20 -9.55 -42.86
C ALA A 297 -7.20 -10.08 -43.89
N ALA A 298 -5.95 -10.28 -43.47
CA ALA A 298 -4.95 -10.97 -44.27
C ALA A 298 -5.38 -12.44 -44.41
N ALA A 299 -5.96 -12.77 -45.56
CA ALA A 299 -6.22 -14.14 -45.97
C ALA A 299 -4.89 -14.90 -46.14
N PRO A 300 -4.86 -16.22 -45.84
CA PRO A 300 -3.64 -17.01 -45.87
C PRO A 300 -3.03 -17.09 -47.29
N TYR A 301 -1.70 -17.15 -47.34
CA TYR A 301 -0.90 -17.31 -48.55
C TYR A 301 -1.45 -18.45 -49.43
N ARG A 302 -1.83 -18.11 -50.68
CA ARG A 302 -2.34 -19.05 -51.69
C ARG A 302 -1.23 -19.93 -52.28
N ARG A 303 -1.56 -21.18 -52.59
CA ARG A 303 -0.98 -21.88 -53.75
C ARG A 303 -2.08 -22.37 -54.69
N ALA A 304 -1.77 -22.21 -55.98
CA ALA A 304 -2.37 -22.77 -57.19
C ALA A 304 -3.65 -22.10 -57.75
N GLU A 305 -3.39 -21.43 -58.88
CA GLU A 305 -4.08 -21.58 -60.16
C GLU A 305 -5.34 -20.77 -60.51
N ARG A 306 -5.47 -20.61 -61.83
CA ARG A 306 -6.07 -19.53 -62.59
C ARG A 306 -7.57 -19.78 -62.87
N PHE A 307 -8.20 -18.71 -63.35
CA PHE A 307 -9.37 -18.63 -64.24
C PHE A 307 -10.76 -18.25 -63.66
N THR A 308 -11.11 -16.99 -63.95
CA THR A 308 -12.33 -16.44 -64.60
C THR A 308 -13.73 -16.41 -63.93
N VAL A 309 -14.20 -15.14 -63.76
CA VAL A 309 -15.46 -14.50 -64.25
C VAL A 309 -16.78 -14.61 -63.45
N ALA A 310 -17.12 -13.47 -62.79
CA ALA A 310 -18.35 -12.62 -62.84
C ALA A 310 -19.67 -13.00 -62.07
N PRO A 311 -20.69 -12.10 -61.94
CA PRO A 311 -21.19 -11.56 -60.64
C PRO A 311 -22.71 -11.76 -60.41
N LEU A 312 -23.29 -11.26 -59.29
CA LEU A 312 -24.55 -10.44 -59.24
C LEU A 312 -25.11 -10.17 -57.80
N ALA A 313 -25.22 -8.88 -57.48
CA ALA A 313 -26.37 -8.08 -56.99
C ALA A 313 -27.21 -8.35 -55.71
N ALA A 314 -27.64 -7.18 -55.14
CA ALA A 314 -28.95 -6.82 -54.55
C ALA A 314 -29.15 -7.01 -53.02
N THR A 315 -29.00 -5.95 -52.20
CA THR A 315 -30.01 -4.95 -51.72
C THR A 315 -30.93 -5.42 -50.57
N ARG A 316 -30.81 -4.79 -49.38
CA ARG A 316 -31.78 -3.82 -48.79
C ARG A 316 -31.55 -3.55 -47.28
N SER A 317 -31.69 -2.27 -46.92
CA SER A 317 -31.95 -1.69 -45.58
C SER A 317 -33.49 -1.63 -45.38
N VAL A 318 -34.14 -1.41 -44.23
CA VAL A 318 -34.01 -0.35 -43.21
C VAL A 318 -34.96 -0.63 -42.01
N LEU A 319 -34.68 0.06 -40.89
CA LEU A 319 -35.57 0.80 -39.96
C LEU A 319 -35.82 0.29 -38.53
N ALA A 320 -35.58 1.23 -37.62
CA ALA A 320 -35.80 1.25 -36.18
C ALA A 320 -37.09 2.02 -35.83
N VAL A 321 -37.70 1.75 -34.67
CA VAL A 321 -38.64 2.67 -33.97
C VAL A 321 -38.54 2.46 -32.45
N ALA A 322 -38.54 3.57 -31.70
CA ALA A 322 -38.54 3.69 -30.25
C ALA A 322 -39.91 4.27 -29.74
N PRO A 323 -40.16 4.38 -28.43
CA PRO A 323 -41.46 4.12 -27.77
C PRO A 323 -42.26 5.39 -27.41
N PRO A 324 -43.36 5.26 -26.62
CA PRO A 324 -43.84 6.38 -25.79
C PRO A 324 -44.07 6.02 -24.31
N ALA A 325 -43.86 7.04 -23.46
CA ALA A 325 -44.38 7.19 -22.10
C ALA A 325 -45.73 7.95 -22.13
N TRP A 326 -46.49 7.98 -21.02
CA TRP A 326 -47.17 9.15 -20.39
C TRP A 326 -48.16 8.71 -19.28
N LEU A 327 -47.94 9.28 -18.08
CA LEU A 327 -48.81 9.75 -16.97
C LEU A 327 -50.22 9.17 -16.63
N GLY A 328 -50.50 9.09 -15.31
CA GLY A 328 -51.75 9.67 -14.74
C GLY A 328 -52.54 8.95 -13.62
N ASP A 329 -52.07 9.07 -12.36
CA ASP A 329 -52.76 9.41 -11.09
C ASP A 329 -54.03 8.70 -10.48
N ALA A 330 -53.97 8.61 -9.14
CA ALA A 330 -55.00 8.70 -8.09
C ALA A 330 -55.96 7.53 -7.69
N ARG A 331 -55.67 6.88 -6.54
CA ARG A 331 -56.39 6.98 -5.22
C ARG A 331 -56.21 5.75 -4.30
N GLN A 332 -56.01 6.05 -3.01
CA GLN A 332 -55.66 5.26 -1.81
C GLN A 332 -56.87 4.50 -1.17
N PRO A 333 -56.75 3.65 -0.09
CA PRO A 333 -56.09 3.99 1.20
C PRO A 333 -55.46 2.89 2.11
N PHE A 334 -54.59 3.40 3.01
CA PHE A 334 -54.23 3.03 4.40
C PHE A 334 -54.18 1.57 4.91
N ALA A 335 -53.01 1.20 5.47
CA ALA A 335 -52.88 0.35 6.66
C ALA A 335 -51.57 0.67 7.44
N ALA A 336 -51.66 0.68 8.77
CA ALA A 336 -50.66 1.13 9.76
C ALA A 336 -49.60 0.07 10.13
N PRO A 337 -48.45 0.44 10.73
CA PRO A 337 -47.41 -0.49 11.18
C PRO A 337 -47.53 -0.88 12.67
N PRO A 338 -47.05 -2.07 13.09
CA PRO A 338 -46.88 -2.41 14.51
C PRO A 338 -45.50 -1.99 15.06
N PRO A 339 -45.32 -1.94 16.40
CA PRO A 339 -44.44 -0.99 17.05
C PRO A 339 -43.05 -1.51 17.47
N ALA A 340 -42.19 -0.55 17.78
CA ALA A 340 -40.83 -0.68 18.29
C ALA A 340 -40.74 -1.36 19.67
N MET A 341 -39.73 -2.22 19.84
CA MET A 341 -39.36 -2.80 21.12
C MET A 341 -38.38 -1.88 21.86
N ARG A 342 -38.80 -1.44 23.05
CA ARG A 342 -38.06 -0.58 23.96
C ARG A 342 -36.95 -1.33 24.70
N ALA A 343 -35.88 -0.58 24.98
CA ALA A 343 -34.79 -0.91 25.87
C ALA A 343 -35.29 -1.24 27.28
N ALA A 344 -34.75 -2.31 27.86
CA ALA A 344 -34.85 -2.59 29.28
C ALA A 344 -33.59 -2.06 29.98
N ALA A 345 -33.79 -1.00 30.78
CA ALA A 345 -32.91 -0.67 31.88
C ALA A 345 -33.02 -1.78 32.94
N PHE A 346 -31.90 -2.18 33.54
CA PHE A 346 -31.90 -3.02 34.72
C PHE A 346 -31.20 -2.30 35.86
N ASP A 347 -31.93 -2.20 36.96
CA ASP A 347 -31.61 -1.48 38.17
C ASP A 347 -30.42 -2.06 38.93
N ALA A 348 -29.71 -1.15 39.58
CA ALA A 348 -28.75 -1.42 40.64
C ALA A 348 -29.47 -1.87 41.93
N ARG A 349 -28.94 -2.91 42.60
CA ARG A 349 -28.70 -3.03 44.06
C ARG A 349 -28.41 -4.48 44.49
N GLY A 350 -27.39 -4.62 45.38
CA GLY A 350 -27.07 -5.81 46.21
C GLY A 350 -26.25 -6.87 45.48
N ASP A 351 -25.21 -7.50 46.00
CA ASP A 351 -24.53 -7.49 47.29
C ASP A 351 -23.07 -7.93 47.06
N LEU A 352 -22.11 -7.33 47.77
CA LEU A 352 -20.70 -7.73 47.76
C LEU A 352 -20.43 -8.71 48.92
N PRO A 353 -19.74 -9.85 48.69
CA PRO A 353 -19.02 -10.53 49.74
C PRO A 353 -17.59 -9.98 49.85
N VAL A 354 -17.30 -9.42 51.02
CA VAL A 354 -15.96 -9.06 51.49
C VAL A 354 -15.20 -10.34 51.82
N THR A 355 -14.05 -10.57 51.17
CA THR A 355 -13.05 -11.54 51.65
C THR A 355 -11.70 -10.87 51.82
N ALA A 356 -11.24 -10.99 53.06
CA ALA A 356 -9.98 -10.62 53.69
C ALA A 356 -8.73 -10.42 52.81
N ALA A 357 -8.01 -9.36 53.16
CA ALA A 357 -6.67 -9.03 52.72
C ALA A 357 -5.61 -9.98 53.31
N GLU A 358 -4.59 -10.28 52.51
CA GLU A 358 -3.26 -10.73 52.94
C GLU A 358 -2.16 -9.84 52.31
N PRO A 359 -0.99 -9.72 52.94
CA PRO A 359 -0.21 -8.49 52.91
C PRO A 359 0.84 -8.40 51.79
N ALA A 360 1.21 -7.16 51.52
CA ALA A 360 2.19 -6.65 50.57
C ALA A 360 3.45 -7.51 50.40
N GLY A 361 3.56 -8.14 49.22
CA GLY A 361 4.82 -8.63 48.66
C GLY A 361 5.38 -7.63 47.65
N SER A 362 6.47 -6.96 48.04
CA SER A 362 7.53 -6.41 47.19
C SER A 362 7.13 -5.90 45.79
N LEU A 363 6.80 -4.61 45.70
CA LEU A 363 6.82 -3.88 44.43
C LEU A 363 8.27 -3.84 43.92
N ALA A 364 8.58 -4.72 42.96
CA ALA A 364 9.68 -4.48 42.04
C ALA A 364 9.45 -3.10 41.38
N PRO A 365 10.50 -2.30 41.12
CA PRO A 365 10.33 -1.01 40.46
C PRO A 365 9.66 -1.29 39.11
N VAL A 366 8.45 -0.76 38.94
CA VAL A 366 7.81 -0.65 37.63
C VAL A 366 8.80 0.12 36.79
N ALA A 367 9.45 -0.57 35.84
CA ALA A 367 10.31 0.08 34.87
C ALA A 367 9.54 1.27 34.31
N GLU A 368 10.08 2.47 34.52
CA GLU A 368 9.51 3.73 34.05
C GLU A 368 9.24 3.53 32.55
N ARG A 369 7.97 3.34 32.18
CA ARG A 369 7.61 3.23 30.77
C ARG A 369 8.09 4.54 30.13
N ALA A 370 8.96 4.41 29.14
CA ALA A 370 9.48 5.54 28.39
C ALA A 370 8.32 6.45 27.96
N ALA A 371 8.55 7.75 27.93
CA ALA A 371 7.53 8.72 27.54
C ALA A 371 6.97 8.35 26.16
N PRO A 372 5.63 8.37 25.96
CA PRO A 372 5.05 8.06 24.66
C PRO A 372 5.58 9.06 23.64
N THR A 373 6.06 8.57 22.50
CA THR A 373 6.63 9.43 21.45
C THR A 373 5.77 9.40 20.20
N LEU A 374 5.95 10.41 19.35
CA LEU A 374 5.24 10.48 18.08
C LEU A 374 5.69 9.35 17.13
N GLU A 375 6.95 8.95 17.21
CA GLU A 375 7.53 7.86 16.42
C GLU A 375 6.92 6.51 16.79
N GLU A 376 6.66 6.27 18.07
CA GLU A 376 5.95 5.07 18.54
C GLU A 376 4.53 5.02 17.95
N ALA A 377 3.80 6.15 18.02
CA ALA A 377 2.48 6.24 17.39
C ALA A 377 2.53 6.01 15.88
N GLN A 378 3.54 6.56 15.20
CA GLN A 378 3.72 6.37 13.77
C GLN A 378 4.00 4.90 13.42
N ALA A 379 4.86 4.24 14.20
CA ALA A 379 5.15 2.81 14.02
C ALA A 379 3.89 1.95 14.20
N LEU A 380 3.07 2.24 15.20
CA LEU A 380 1.79 1.56 15.43
C LEU A 380 0.80 1.80 14.29
N ALA A 381 0.69 3.04 13.80
CA ALA A 381 -0.14 3.37 12.64
C ALA A 381 0.33 2.64 11.38
N ASN A 382 1.64 2.60 11.14
CA ASN A 382 2.26 1.85 10.04
C ASN A 382 2.06 0.34 10.19
N ALA A 383 1.91 -0.18 11.41
CA ALA A 383 1.56 -1.58 11.67
C ALA A 383 0.04 -1.85 11.59
N GLY A 384 -0.78 -0.86 11.29
CA GLY A 384 -2.25 -0.97 11.28
C GLY A 384 -2.87 -1.09 12.67
N ALA A 385 -2.09 -0.95 13.75
CA ALA A 385 -2.53 -0.98 15.13
C ALA A 385 -3.13 0.37 15.53
N PHE A 386 -4.17 0.79 14.82
CA PHE A 386 -4.72 2.15 14.91
C PHE A 386 -5.24 2.51 16.30
N ASP A 387 -5.90 1.58 17.00
CA ASP A 387 -6.43 1.83 18.34
C ASP A 387 -5.30 2.03 19.38
N GLU A 388 -4.14 1.43 19.15
CA GLU A 388 -2.93 1.64 19.95
C GLU A 388 -2.26 2.97 19.59
N ALA A 389 -2.13 3.26 18.30
CA ALA A 389 -1.57 4.51 17.80
C ALA A 389 -2.34 5.74 18.32
N GLU A 390 -3.68 5.71 18.30
CA GLU A 390 -4.53 6.78 18.84
C GLU A 390 -4.35 6.96 20.35
N ARG A 391 -4.19 5.85 21.09
CA ARG A 391 -3.91 5.91 22.54
C ARG A 391 -2.56 6.57 22.83
N VAL A 392 -1.50 6.20 22.10
CA VAL A 392 -0.17 6.80 22.23
C VAL A 392 -0.21 8.28 21.85
N LEU A 393 -0.90 8.64 20.77
CA LEU A 393 -1.10 10.03 20.36
C LEU A 393 -1.82 10.86 21.40
N ALA A 394 -2.89 10.33 22.01
CA ALA A 394 -3.62 11.03 23.06
C ALA A 394 -2.72 11.32 24.27
N GLN A 395 -1.88 10.35 24.68
CA GLN A 395 -0.93 10.54 25.77
C GLN A 395 0.18 11.52 25.41
N PHE A 396 0.73 11.45 24.19
CA PHE A 396 1.72 12.40 23.67
C PHE A 396 1.16 13.83 23.66
N SER A 397 -0.03 14.03 23.10
CA SER A 397 -0.68 15.34 23.04
C SER A 397 -1.06 15.89 24.41
N ALA A 398 -1.42 15.04 25.38
CA ALA A 398 -1.68 15.47 26.75
C ALA A 398 -0.43 16.04 27.44
N ARG A 399 0.76 15.59 27.04
CA ARG A 399 2.04 16.02 27.61
C ARG A 399 2.66 17.20 26.86
N VAL A 400 2.68 17.13 25.53
CA VAL A 400 3.37 18.10 24.66
C VAL A 400 2.47 19.27 24.27
N GLY A 401 1.14 19.07 24.33
CA GLY A 401 0.15 20.03 23.85
C GLY A 401 -0.13 19.89 22.34
N PRO A 402 -0.82 20.88 21.75
CA PRO A 402 -1.15 20.87 20.32
C PRO A 402 0.11 20.82 19.45
N HIS A 403 0.25 19.75 18.67
CA HIS A 403 1.40 19.52 17.80
C HIS A 403 0.94 19.22 16.38
N ALA A 404 1.52 19.90 15.40
CA ALA A 404 1.09 19.81 14.00
C ALA A 404 1.24 18.39 13.43
N ASP A 405 2.36 17.71 13.69
CA ASP A 405 2.56 16.34 13.20
C ASP A 405 1.68 15.31 13.93
N ALA A 406 1.30 15.57 15.18
CA ALA A 406 0.36 14.70 15.90
C ALA A 406 -1.05 14.82 15.32
N PHE A 407 -1.48 16.03 14.94
CA PHE A 407 -2.74 16.21 14.21
C PHE A 407 -2.68 15.59 12.82
N TYR A 408 -1.57 15.75 12.09
CA TYR A 408 -1.38 15.09 10.81
C TYR A 408 -1.53 13.57 10.92
N LEU A 409 -0.84 12.94 11.89
CA LEU A 409 -0.93 11.48 12.10
C LEU A 409 -2.33 11.02 12.49
N ASN A 410 -3.04 11.75 13.36
CA ASN A 410 -4.45 11.47 13.63
C ASN A 410 -5.31 11.55 12.36
N GLY A 411 -5.01 12.51 11.47
CA GLY A 411 -5.66 12.64 10.18
C GLY A 411 -5.45 11.41 9.28
N LEU A 412 -4.20 10.92 9.19
CA LEU A 412 -3.88 9.70 8.46
C LEU A 412 -4.62 8.47 9.00
N ILE A 413 -4.65 8.31 10.33
CA ILE A 413 -5.34 7.19 10.99
C ILE A 413 -6.85 7.28 10.76
N ALA A 414 -7.42 8.48 10.83
CA ALA A 414 -8.84 8.69 10.53
C ALA A 414 -9.17 8.36 9.07
N ASP A 415 -8.33 8.79 8.12
CA ASP A 415 -8.49 8.54 6.69
C ASP A 415 -8.41 7.03 6.37
N ALA A 416 -7.37 6.34 6.89
CA ALA A 416 -7.21 4.89 6.73
C ALA A 416 -8.38 4.08 7.33
N ARG A 417 -9.10 4.64 8.31
CA ARG A 417 -10.29 4.04 8.93
C ARG A 417 -11.61 4.46 8.27
N GLY A 418 -11.57 5.23 7.18
CA GLY A 418 -12.78 5.71 6.49
C GLY A 418 -13.52 6.85 7.18
N ARG A 419 -12.91 7.51 8.18
CA ARG A 419 -13.48 8.67 8.88
C ARG A 419 -13.06 9.98 8.21
N ALA A 420 -13.47 10.15 6.94
CA ALA A 420 -13.00 11.25 6.08
C ALA A 420 -13.26 12.66 6.64
N ALA A 421 -14.42 12.89 7.28
CA ALA A 421 -14.74 14.18 7.89
C ALA A 421 -13.77 14.54 9.02
N GLU A 422 -13.53 13.58 9.91
CA GLU A 422 -12.59 13.71 11.03
C GLU A 422 -11.15 13.88 10.55
N ALA A 423 -10.75 13.11 9.52
CA ALA A 423 -9.45 13.26 8.88
C ALA A 423 -9.24 14.69 8.36
N GLY A 424 -10.24 15.24 7.66
CA GLY A 424 -10.21 16.62 7.18
C GLY A 424 -10.05 17.65 8.31
N ASP A 425 -10.71 17.45 9.45
CA ASP A 425 -10.58 18.34 10.61
C ASP A 425 -9.19 18.27 11.23
N PHE A 426 -8.61 17.08 11.32
CA PHE A 426 -7.24 16.90 11.78
C PHE A 426 -6.21 17.55 10.84
N TYR A 427 -6.34 17.38 9.53
CA TYR A 427 -5.45 18.06 8.58
C TYR A 427 -5.58 19.59 8.67
N ARG A 428 -6.80 20.13 8.82
CA ARG A 428 -6.99 21.57 9.05
C ARG A 428 -6.35 22.05 10.35
N LYS A 429 -6.40 21.27 11.43
CA LYS A 429 -5.71 21.58 12.69
C LYS A 429 -4.20 21.57 12.53
N ALA A 430 -3.64 20.61 11.78
CA ALA A 430 -2.21 20.60 11.44
C ALA A 430 -1.82 21.85 10.64
N LEU A 431 -2.62 22.25 9.65
CA LEU A 431 -2.40 23.45 8.84
C LEU A 431 -2.60 24.76 9.60
N TYR A 432 -3.43 24.77 10.64
CA TYR A 432 -3.59 25.92 11.53
C TYR A 432 -2.30 26.18 12.32
N LEU A 433 -1.67 25.12 12.84
CA LEU A 433 -0.41 25.21 13.57
C LEU A 433 0.80 25.43 12.66
N ARG A 434 0.82 24.77 11.49
CA ARG A 434 1.90 24.88 10.50
C ARG A 434 1.31 25.07 9.10
N PRO A 435 1.10 26.33 8.65
CA PRO A 435 0.50 26.64 7.36
C PRO A 435 1.24 26.10 6.12
N THR A 436 2.52 25.75 6.27
CA THR A 436 3.40 25.21 5.24
C THR A 436 3.58 23.68 5.33
N HIS A 437 2.80 22.99 6.18
CA HIS A 437 2.88 21.52 6.31
C HIS A 437 2.44 20.84 5.02
N HIS A 438 3.42 20.37 4.26
CA HIS A 438 3.24 19.90 2.88
C HIS A 438 2.34 18.67 2.78
N GLU A 439 2.55 17.72 3.70
CA GLU A 439 1.82 16.46 3.78
C GLU A 439 0.35 16.75 4.07
N ALA A 440 0.05 17.51 5.13
CA ALA A 440 -1.33 17.86 5.48
C ALA A 440 -2.05 18.62 4.35
N LEU A 441 -1.36 19.48 3.58
CA LEU A 441 -1.93 20.13 2.39
C LEU A 441 -2.32 19.11 1.33
N THR A 442 -1.44 18.14 1.06
CA THR A 442 -1.65 17.17 -0.01
C THR A 442 -2.74 16.17 0.33
N HIS A 443 -2.77 15.63 1.55
CA HIS A 443 -3.83 14.72 1.98
C HIS A 443 -5.20 15.41 2.04
N LEU A 444 -5.27 16.66 2.53
CA LEU A 444 -6.52 17.41 2.50
C LEU A 444 -6.98 17.67 1.06
N ALA A 445 -6.05 17.93 0.12
CA ALA A 445 -6.38 18.06 -1.29
C ALA A 445 -6.97 16.76 -1.86
N THR A 446 -6.43 15.60 -1.48
CA THR A 446 -6.99 14.30 -1.88
C THR A 446 -8.39 14.11 -1.35
N LEU A 447 -8.63 14.38 -0.07
CA LEU A 447 -9.97 14.27 0.53
C LEU A 447 -10.98 15.18 -0.18
N LEU A 448 -10.59 16.40 -0.52
CA LEU A 448 -11.44 17.31 -1.28
C LEU A 448 -11.71 16.80 -2.71
N ASP A 449 -10.71 16.28 -3.42
CA ASP A 449 -10.90 15.76 -4.78
C ASP A 449 -11.79 14.50 -4.80
N VAL A 450 -11.61 13.59 -3.83
CA VAL A 450 -12.49 12.42 -3.62
C VAL A 450 -13.91 12.86 -3.26
N GLY A 451 -14.05 13.91 -2.44
CA GLY A 451 -15.33 14.54 -2.08
C GLY A 451 -15.96 15.40 -3.19
N GLY A 452 -15.28 15.59 -4.32
CA GLY A 452 -15.77 16.34 -5.48
C GLY A 452 -15.40 17.84 -5.52
N ASP A 453 -14.75 18.39 -4.50
CA ASP A 453 -14.26 19.78 -4.47
C ASP A 453 -12.89 19.91 -5.18
N ARG A 454 -12.95 19.94 -6.52
CA ARG A 454 -11.76 20.06 -7.36
C ARG A 454 -11.03 21.39 -7.21
N ALA A 455 -11.78 22.48 -7.04
CA ALA A 455 -11.20 23.81 -6.94
C ALA A 455 -10.41 23.95 -5.64
N GLY A 456 -10.98 23.49 -4.52
CA GLY A 456 -10.29 23.42 -3.24
C GLY A 456 -9.06 22.52 -3.28
N ALA A 457 -9.17 21.34 -3.90
CA ALA A 457 -8.05 20.43 -4.07
C ALA A 457 -6.88 21.06 -4.86
N GLN A 458 -7.16 21.69 -6.00
CA GLN A 458 -6.14 22.36 -6.82
C GLN A 458 -5.45 23.49 -6.07
N TRP A 459 -6.23 24.32 -5.38
CA TRP A 459 -5.69 25.42 -4.57
C TRP A 459 -4.73 24.93 -3.48
N LEU A 460 -5.08 23.84 -2.78
CA LEU A 460 -4.22 23.23 -1.77
C LEU A 460 -2.94 22.64 -2.38
N LEU A 461 -3.01 22.00 -3.55
CA LEU A 461 -1.84 21.46 -4.24
C LEU A 461 -0.88 22.57 -4.70
N GLU A 462 -1.40 23.69 -5.22
CA GLU A 462 -0.57 24.85 -5.56
C GLU A 462 0.13 25.44 -4.34
N ARG A 463 -0.56 25.47 -3.20
CA ARG A 463 0.02 25.88 -1.92
C ARG A 463 1.09 24.89 -1.44
N ALA A 464 0.88 23.58 -1.62
CA ALA A 464 1.84 22.55 -1.27
C ALA A 464 3.12 22.67 -2.10
N ARG A 465 3.00 22.94 -3.41
CA ARG A 465 4.14 23.19 -4.31
C ARG A 465 4.97 24.40 -3.89
N ARG A 466 4.31 25.52 -3.53
CA ARG A 466 5.00 26.73 -3.04
C ARG A 466 5.69 26.56 -1.69
N SER A 467 5.26 25.60 -0.89
CA SER A 467 5.87 25.32 0.42
C SER A 467 7.06 24.36 0.32
N ALA A 468 7.28 23.73 -0.84
CA ALA A 468 8.30 22.69 -1.05
C ALA A 468 9.59 23.20 -1.73
N GLY A 469 9.63 24.48 -2.09
CA GLY A 469 10.80 25.21 -2.57
C GLY A 469 11.09 26.37 -1.63
#